data_AF-A0A453N8G5-F1
#
_entry.id   AF-A0A453N8G5-F1
#
_cell.length_a   1.000
_cell.length_b   1.000
_cell.length_c   1.000
_cell.angle_alpha   90.00
_cell.angle_beta   90.00
_cell.angle_gamma   90.00
#
_symmetry.space_group_name_H-M   'P 1'
#
loop_
_entity.id
_entity.type
_entity.pdbx_description
1 polymer ?
#
loop_
_entity_poly.entity_id
_entity_poly.type
_entity_poly.pdbx_seq_one_letter_code
_entity_poly.pdbx_strand_id
1 'polypeptide(L)'
;MAYRLPHVVMGDRSGNIRWWDVITGLSSSFSTHREGIRRIKFSPVVHGDRSRGRIAVLFYDNTFSIFDLDSADPLANALLHPQSPGTLVLELDWLSTRTRKDEPLVLCIAGADSSFRLVEVNTDTKINSASRLLTTKERFRPMPLCLPILFPTAHALALRMILQLGVKPSWFECNNSDKLGSNSFKEGPATFGDLRSYMIETTLPPIGDSVVAELLLKVLEPYRKDGCILDDGRASLYSAIVNKGTCARFAFAAAIFGDFQEALFWLQLPQALQHSLDKSTSRSSEKGFESSVRGDSEQTSTLNRIASSERSAARNVANNTASCGQLSTMAFKQEQLWFNANERIPWHDKLDSEDALQKRIHELVSLGNLEAAVSLLLSTPPEGTNFYPNALRAVVLSSAVSRSLHELAVKVVAANMVRTDKSLSGTHLLCAVGKYQEACSQLQDAGCWIDAATLAATHLHGSDYARVLQRWAGFVLRGEQNMWRALILYVAAGALPEALETLRSNQRPDTAALFLLACHEIYSQITTESKPADEVPGSATERSQKLLFPSKNV
;
A
#
# COMPACT_ATOMS: atom_id res chain seq x y z
N MET A 1 -30.85 -14.76 9.89
CA MET A 1 -30.89 -16.21 10.19
C MET A 1 -29.90 -16.50 11.29
N ALA A 2 -30.25 -17.38 12.23
CA ALA A 2 -29.39 -17.88 13.29
C ALA A 2 -29.58 -19.40 13.39
N TYR A 3 -28.52 -20.15 13.72
CA TYR A 3 -28.60 -21.60 13.87
C TYR A 3 -27.89 -22.06 15.14
N ARG A 4 -28.47 -23.07 15.79
CA ARG A 4 -27.93 -23.79 16.97
C ARG A 4 -28.49 -25.20 16.91
N LEU A 5 -27.72 -26.14 16.35
CA LEU A 5 -28.18 -27.51 16.11
C LEU A 5 -28.86 -28.12 17.34
N PRO A 6 -30.07 -28.70 17.20
CA PRO A 6 -30.81 -28.92 15.95
C PRO A 6 -31.74 -27.77 15.52
N HIS A 7 -31.78 -26.67 16.27
CA HIS A 7 -32.71 -25.56 16.08
C HIS A 7 -32.16 -24.50 15.12
N VAL A 8 -33.02 -23.93 14.29
CA VAL A 8 -32.67 -22.81 13.42
C VAL A 8 -33.82 -21.82 13.41
N VAL A 9 -33.48 -20.54 13.34
CA VAL A 9 -34.43 -19.43 13.38
C VAL A 9 -34.14 -18.47 12.23
N MET A 10 -35.19 -18.07 11.54
CA MET A 10 -35.18 -17.03 10.51
C MET A 10 -36.13 -15.90 10.85
N GLY A 11 -35.75 -14.71 10.41
CA GLY A 11 -36.57 -13.51 10.45
C GLY A 11 -36.71 -12.95 9.04
N ASP A 12 -37.86 -12.36 8.73
CA ASP A 12 -38.11 -11.66 7.48
C ASP A 12 -38.14 -10.12 7.65
N ARG A 13 -38.33 -9.41 6.53
CA ARG A 13 -38.44 -7.94 6.50
C ARG A 13 -39.77 -7.41 7.04
N SER A 14 -40.76 -8.27 7.25
CA SER A 14 -42.07 -7.90 7.83
C SER A 14 -42.17 -8.22 9.32
N GLY A 15 -41.08 -8.64 9.96
CA GLY A 15 -41.01 -8.85 11.40
C GLY A 15 -41.50 -10.23 11.86
N ASN A 16 -41.71 -11.19 10.95
CA ASN A 16 -42.08 -12.55 11.31
C ASN A 16 -40.86 -13.41 11.60
N ILE A 17 -40.94 -14.19 12.66
CA ILE A 17 -39.94 -15.16 13.07
C ILE A 17 -40.46 -16.55 12.77
N ARG A 18 -39.65 -17.36 12.11
CA ARG A 18 -39.89 -18.79 11.90
C ARG A 18 -38.78 -19.59 12.53
N TRP A 19 -39.13 -20.64 13.26
CA TRP A 19 -38.16 -21.57 13.81
C TRP A 19 -38.47 -22.99 13.36
N TRP A 20 -37.42 -23.81 13.25
CA TRP A 20 -37.53 -25.22 12.94
C TRP A 20 -36.52 -26.04 13.72
N ASP A 21 -36.92 -27.27 14.06
CA ASP A 21 -36.06 -28.31 14.61
C ASP A 21 -35.74 -29.31 13.50
N VAL A 22 -34.47 -29.38 13.12
CA VAL A 22 -33.98 -30.22 12.02
C VAL A 22 -34.12 -31.72 12.33
N ILE A 23 -34.11 -32.12 13.59
CA ILE A 23 -34.20 -33.54 13.98
C ILE A 23 -35.65 -34.00 13.99
N THR A 24 -36.54 -33.22 14.61
CA THR A 24 -37.96 -33.62 14.75
C THR A 24 -38.82 -33.20 13.56
N GLY A 25 -38.34 -32.29 12.72
CA GLY A 25 -39.10 -31.71 11.61
C GLY A 25 -40.20 -30.72 12.06
N LEU A 26 -40.27 -30.41 13.35
CA LEU A 26 -41.24 -29.44 13.88
C LEU A 26 -40.86 -28.02 13.45
N SER A 27 -41.85 -27.26 13.00
CA SER A 27 -41.69 -25.84 12.67
C SER A 27 -42.85 -25.01 13.20
N SER A 28 -42.58 -23.79 13.61
CA SER A 28 -43.61 -22.81 13.96
C SER A 28 -43.16 -21.39 13.60
N SER A 29 -44.14 -20.49 13.51
CA SER A 29 -43.92 -19.10 13.16
C SER A 29 -44.80 -18.18 13.99
N PHE A 30 -44.27 -17.02 14.35
CA PHE A 30 -45.02 -15.96 15.02
C PHE A 30 -44.61 -14.60 14.47
N SER A 31 -45.54 -13.64 14.48
CA SER A 31 -45.28 -12.26 14.04
C SER A 31 -44.90 -11.41 15.24
N THR A 32 -43.80 -10.67 15.17
CA THR A 32 -43.45 -9.75 16.27
C THR A 32 -44.31 -8.50 16.30
N HIS A 33 -45.11 -8.24 15.25
CA HIS A 33 -45.84 -6.99 15.04
C HIS A 33 -44.96 -5.73 15.09
N ARG A 34 -43.64 -5.90 14.89
CA ARG A 34 -42.63 -4.84 14.80
C ARG A 34 -42.05 -4.76 13.39
N GLU A 35 -41.07 -3.89 13.20
CA GLU A 35 -40.35 -3.75 11.93
C GLU A 35 -39.58 -5.03 11.55
N GLY A 36 -38.99 -5.03 10.35
CA GLY A 36 -38.18 -6.13 9.85
C GLY A 36 -37.04 -6.52 10.79
N ILE A 37 -36.67 -7.79 10.72
CA ILE A 37 -35.63 -8.35 11.59
C ILE A 37 -34.26 -8.12 10.95
N ARG A 38 -33.38 -7.45 11.69
CA ARG A 38 -32.00 -7.18 11.30
C ARG A 38 -31.07 -8.30 11.73
N ARG A 39 -31.10 -8.71 13.00
CA ARG A 39 -30.26 -9.78 13.56
C ARG A 39 -31.00 -10.67 14.54
N ILE A 40 -30.55 -11.92 14.66
CA ILE A 40 -31.05 -12.92 15.61
C ILE A 40 -29.84 -13.63 16.23
N LYS A 41 -29.83 -13.81 17.55
CA LYS A 41 -28.77 -14.50 18.28
C LYS A 41 -29.36 -15.46 19.32
N PHE A 42 -28.93 -16.72 19.29
CA PHE A 42 -29.32 -17.71 20.30
C PHE A 42 -28.60 -17.45 21.62
N SER A 43 -29.32 -17.56 22.73
CA SER A 43 -28.75 -17.53 24.07
C SER A 43 -27.78 -18.69 24.29
N PRO A 44 -26.68 -18.52 25.04
CA PRO A 44 -25.77 -19.59 25.39
C PRO A 44 -26.46 -20.62 26.28
N VAL A 45 -26.15 -21.89 26.02
CA VAL A 45 -26.83 -23.03 26.63
C VAL A 45 -25.80 -23.99 27.22
N VAL A 46 -26.12 -24.53 28.40
CA VAL A 46 -25.25 -25.46 29.15
C VAL A 46 -25.42 -26.87 28.60
N HIS A 47 -24.36 -27.69 28.67
CA HIS A 47 -24.40 -29.09 28.25
C HIS A 47 -25.55 -29.86 28.93
N GLY A 48 -26.33 -30.58 28.11
CA GLY A 48 -27.48 -31.37 28.58
C GLY A 48 -28.81 -30.60 28.65
N ASP A 49 -28.85 -29.33 28.26
CA ASP A 49 -30.12 -28.61 28.14
C ASP A 49 -30.82 -28.96 26.81
N ARG A 50 -32.07 -29.41 26.91
CA ARG A 50 -32.91 -29.81 25.76
C ARG A 50 -33.89 -28.71 25.34
N SER A 51 -33.73 -27.51 25.89
CA SER A 51 -34.53 -26.32 25.55
C SER A 51 -34.32 -25.92 24.08
N ARG A 52 -35.37 -25.42 23.42
CA ARG A 52 -35.25 -24.69 22.14
C ARG A 52 -34.50 -23.38 22.32
N GLY A 53 -34.44 -22.90 23.57
CA GLY A 53 -33.61 -21.80 24.00
C GLY A 53 -34.26 -20.45 23.69
N ARG A 54 -33.56 -19.39 24.09
CA ARG A 54 -34.02 -18.01 23.89
C ARG A 54 -33.29 -17.38 22.72
N ILE A 55 -33.94 -16.43 22.09
CA ILE A 55 -33.36 -15.63 21.02
C ILE A 55 -33.42 -14.15 21.39
N ALA A 56 -32.31 -13.45 21.18
CA ALA A 56 -32.29 -12.00 21.14
C ALA A 56 -32.46 -11.57 19.68
N VAL A 57 -33.40 -10.66 19.44
CA VAL A 57 -33.76 -10.18 18.11
C VAL A 57 -33.56 -8.68 18.06
N LEU A 58 -32.78 -8.22 17.08
CA LEU A 58 -32.56 -6.82 16.76
C LEU A 58 -33.39 -6.46 15.53
N PHE A 59 -34.18 -5.38 15.63
CA PHE A 59 -35.03 -4.86 14.57
C PHE A 59 -34.34 -3.74 13.78
N TYR A 60 -34.89 -3.37 12.62
CA TYR A 60 -34.36 -2.27 11.80
C TYR A 60 -34.51 -0.88 12.46
N ASP A 61 -35.49 -0.71 13.34
CA ASP A 61 -35.73 0.50 14.14
C ASP A 61 -34.71 0.70 15.27
N ASN A 62 -33.66 -0.15 15.31
CA ASN A 62 -32.65 -0.20 16.35
C ASN A 62 -33.22 -0.50 17.74
N THR A 63 -34.39 -1.12 17.83
CA THR A 63 -34.89 -1.72 19.07
C THR A 63 -34.56 -3.21 19.11
N PHE A 64 -34.64 -3.81 20.30
CA PHE A 64 -34.44 -5.25 20.44
C PHE A 64 -35.45 -5.87 21.41
N SER A 65 -35.63 -7.19 21.30
CA SER A 65 -36.48 -7.97 22.19
C SER A 65 -35.92 -9.38 22.35
N ILE A 66 -36.22 -10.01 23.48
CA ILE A 66 -35.83 -11.40 23.77
C ILE A 66 -37.08 -12.26 23.79
N PHE A 67 -37.07 -13.33 23.01
CA PHE A 67 -38.16 -14.29 22.91
C PHE A 67 -37.73 -15.65 23.43
N ASP A 68 -38.62 -16.32 24.16
CA ASP A 68 -38.46 -17.70 24.62
C ASP A 68 -39.21 -18.65 23.66
N LEU A 69 -38.46 -19.52 22.97
CA LEU A 69 -39.03 -20.44 21.98
C LEU A 69 -39.69 -21.69 22.60
N ASP A 70 -39.48 -21.92 23.90
CA ASP A 70 -40.13 -22.99 24.65
C ASP A 70 -41.49 -22.55 25.23
N SER A 71 -41.79 -21.25 25.20
CA SER A 71 -43.09 -20.70 25.61
C SER A 71 -44.20 -21.04 24.62
N ALA A 72 -45.41 -21.34 25.13
CA ALA A 72 -46.61 -21.55 24.32
C ALA A 72 -47.04 -20.28 23.56
N ASP A 73 -46.80 -19.10 24.14
CA ASP A 73 -46.94 -17.81 23.48
C ASP A 73 -45.62 -17.02 23.62
N PRO A 74 -44.74 -17.03 22.61
CA PRO A 74 -43.48 -16.30 22.64
C PRO A 74 -43.66 -14.78 22.73
N LEU A 75 -44.77 -14.23 22.23
CA LEU A 75 -45.01 -12.78 22.18
C LEU A 75 -45.43 -12.23 23.54
N ALA A 76 -46.36 -12.92 24.21
CA ALA A 76 -46.80 -12.53 25.55
C ALA A 76 -45.68 -12.62 26.59
N ASN A 77 -44.69 -13.49 26.35
CA ASN A 77 -43.53 -13.72 27.21
C ASN A 77 -42.24 -13.09 26.68
N ALA A 78 -42.34 -12.05 25.83
CA ALA A 78 -41.18 -11.26 25.43
C ALA A 78 -40.55 -10.60 26.67
N LEU A 79 -39.38 -11.11 27.08
CA LEU A 79 -38.72 -10.77 28.35
C LEU A 79 -38.21 -9.32 28.41
N LEU A 80 -38.22 -8.61 27.29
CA LEU A 80 -37.78 -7.20 27.19
C LEU A 80 -38.74 -6.41 26.30
N HIS A 81 -39.58 -5.59 26.93
CA HIS A 81 -39.96 -4.31 26.33
C HIS A 81 -38.87 -3.30 26.72
N PRO A 82 -38.33 -2.49 25.78
CA PRO A 82 -37.26 -1.55 26.09
C PRO A 82 -37.77 -0.50 27.11
N GLN A 83 -37.45 -0.70 28.39
CA GLN A 83 -37.75 0.20 29.49
C GLN A 83 -36.60 1.18 29.77
N SER A 84 -35.56 1.20 28.92
CA SER A 84 -34.67 2.37 28.82
C SER A 84 -35.28 3.31 27.77
N PRO A 85 -36.08 4.31 28.15
CA PRO A 85 -36.56 5.30 27.18
C PRO A 85 -35.35 6.01 26.57
N GLY A 86 -35.07 5.74 25.28
CA GLY A 86 -34.14 6.53 24.47
C GLY A 86 -32.88 5.84 23.94
N THR A 87 -32.48 4.66 24.43
CA THR A 87 -31.26 3.99 23.93
C THR A 87 -31.56 3.07 22.75
N LEU A 88 -31.22 3.52 21.54
CA LEU A 88 -31.22 2.69 20.34
C LEU A 88 -30.00 1.76 20.34
N VAL A 89 -30.16 0.54 19.83
CA VAL A 89 -29.15 -0.51 19.80
C VAL A 89 -28.62 -0.69 18.38
N LEU A 90 -27.31 -0.59 18.22
CA LEU A 90 -26.64 -0.81 16.94
C LEU A 90 -26.32 -2.28 16.72
N GLU A 91 -25.87 -2.98 17.76
CA GLU A 91 -25.53 -4.41 17.74
C GLU A 91 -25.73 -5.03 19.12
N LEU A 92 -26.05 -6.32 19.15
CA LEU A 92 -26.20 -7.10 20.38
C LEU A 92 -25.56 -8.48 20.21
N ASP A 93 -25.03 -9.02 21.30
CA ASP A 93 -24.60 -10.42 21.36
C ASP A 93 -24.68 -10.97 22.78
N TRP A 94 -24.71 -12.29 22.92
CA TRP A 94 -24.72 -12.92 24.23
C TRP A 94 -23.31 -13.16 24.76
N LEU A 95 -23.10 -12.91 26.05
CA LEU A 95 -21.86 -13.28 26.72
C LEU A 95 -21.85 -14.79 27.03
N SER A 96 -20.91 -15.54 26.45
CA SER A 96 -20.87 -17.01 26.51
C SER A 96 -20.20 -17.58 27.77
N THR A 97 -20.21 -16.87 28.90
CA THR A 97 -19.54 -17.29 30.15
C THR A 97 -20.36 -18.24 31.01
N ARG A 98 -21.54 -18.68 30.55
CA ARG A 98 -22.47 -19.49 31.34
C ARG A 98 -21.96 -20.92 31.49
N THR A 99 -21.65 -21.32 32.72
CA THR A 99 -21.20 -22.66 33.09
C THR A 99 -22.29 -23.47 33.82
N ARG A 100 -23.20 -22.79 34.53
CA ARG A 100 -24.29 -23.41 35.30
C ARG A 100 -25.66 -22.91 34.82
N LYS A 101 -26.70 -23.73 34.99
CA LYS A 101 -28.08 -23.34 34.61
C LYS A 101 -28.61 -22.18 35.47
N ASP A 102 -28.15 -22.06 36.72
CA ASP A 102 -28.60 -21.04 37.66
C ASP A 102 -27.90 -19.68 37.45
N GLU A 103 -26.88 -19.64 36.57
CA GLU A 103 -26.24 -18.37 36.21
C GLU A 103 -27.13 -17.57 35.25
N PRO A 104 -27.27 -16.26 35.47
CA PRO A 104 -28.11 -15.41 34.65
C PRO A 104 -27.54 -15.27 33.24
N LEU A 105 -28.42 -15.09 32.27
CA LEU A 105 -28.00 -14.78 30.91
C LEU A 105 -27.58 -13.31 30.84
N VAL A 106 -26.43 -13.03 30.24
CA VAL A 106 -25.93 -11.65 30.08
C VAL A 106 -25.91 -11.30 28.61
N LEU A 107 -26.59 -10.21 28.26
CA LEU A 107 -26.62 -9.64 26.92
C LEU A 107 -25.67 -8.44 26.85
N CYS A 108 -24.77 -8.46 25.89
CA CYS A 108 -23.91 -7.34 25.52
C CYS A 108 -24.63 -6.48 24.49
N ILE A 109 -24.70 -5.17 24.72
CA ILE A 109 -25.40 -4.21 23.87
C ILE A 109 -24.43 -3.09 23.51
N ALA A 110 -24.29 -2.80 22.22
CA ALA A 110 -23.67 -1.58 21.72
C ALA A 110 -24.78 -0.57 21.37
N GLY A 111 -24.87 0.50 22.17
CA GLY A 111 -25.85 1.56 21.98
C GLY A 111 -25.43 2.59 20.93
N ALA A 112 -26.41 3.25 20.32
CA ALA A 112 -26.21 4.37 19.40
C ALA A 112 -25.70 5.64 20.11
N ASP A 113 -25.79 5.67 21.44
CA ASP A 113 -25.19 6.68 22.32
C ASP A 113 -23.68 6.43 22.55
N SER A 114 -23.06 5.54 21.77
CA SER A 114 -21.67 5.12 21.94
C SER A 114 -21.41 4.50 23.32
N SER A 115 -22.40 3.83 23.91
CA SER A 115 -22.23 3.09 25.17
C SER A 115 -22.20 1.58 24.94
N PHE A 116 -21.40 0.89 25.73
CA PHE A 116 -21.43 -0.57 25.88
C PHE A 116 -22.12 -0.93 27.18
N ARG A 117 -23.17 -1.74 27.09
CA ARG A 117 -24.01 -2.13 28.23
C ARG A 117 -24.05 -3.64 28.38
N LEU A 118 -24.04 -4.09 29.63
CA LEU A 118 -24.23 -5.49 30.01
C LEU A 118 -25.57 -5.60 30.74
N VAL A 119 -26.54 -6.24 30.08
CA VAL A 119 -27.90 -6.41 30.60
C VAL A 119 -28.08 -7.84 31.09
N GLU A 120 -28.41 -7.99 32.37
CA GLU A 120 -28.72 -9.27 32.97
C GLU A 120 -30.19 -9.64 32.70
N VAL A 121 -30.41 -10.81 32.10
CA VAL A 121 -31.72 -11.35 31.73
C VAL A 121 -32.04 -12.48 32.72
N ASN A 122 -32.89 -12.17 33.69
CA ASN A 122 -33.28 -13.12 34.73
C ASN A 122 -34.23 -14.20 34.17
N THR A 123 -34.09 -15.44 34.65
CA THR A 123 -34.72 -16.64 34.10
C THR A 123 -35.83 -17.24 34.96
N ASP A 124 -36.09 -16.69 36.15
CA ASP A 124 -37.01 -17.30 37.11
C ASP A 124 -38.49 -17.04 36.81
N THR A 125 -39.22 -18.12 36.52
CA THR A 125 -40.65 -18.17 36.23
C THR A 125 -41.54 -18.38 37.45
N LYS A 126 -40.98 -18.37 38.68
CA LYS A 126 -41.74 -18.51 39.94
C LYS A 126 -41.83 -17.18 40.69
N ILE A 127 -42.57 -16.22 40.15
CA ILE A 127 -43.01 -15.05 40.90
C ILE A 127 -44.53 -14.99 40.79
N ASN A 128 -45.19 -15.15 41.94
CA ASN A 128 -46.64 -15.08 42.08
C ASN A 128 -47.21 -13.82 41.42
N SER A 129 -48.42 -13.98 40.89
CA SER A 129 -49.22 -13.09 40.06
C SER A 129 -49.63 -11.74 40.70
N ALA A 130 -48.69 -10.98 41.27
CA ALA A 130 -48.94 -9.66 41.84
C ALA A 130 -47.87 -8.58 41.56
N SER A 131 -46.70 -8.91 41.01
CA SER A 131 -45.65 -7.92 40.70
C SER A 131 -45.19 -7.97 39.25
N ARG A 132 -45.98 -7.36 38.36
CA ARG A 132 -45.74 -7.32 36.91
C ARG A 132 -44.73 -6.22 36.50
N LEU A 133 -43.62 -6.11 37.23
CA LEU A 133 -42.48 -5.25 36.91
C LEU A 133 -41.20 -6.05 37.15
N LEU A 134 -40.81 -6.89 36.18
CA LEU A 134 -39.49 -7.51 36.13
C LEU A 134 -38.47 -6.38 35.90
N THR A 135 -37.85 -5.93 37.00
CA THR A 135 -36.80 -4.92 36.99
C THR A 135 -35.50 -5.58 36.54
N THR A 136 -35.20 -5.47 35.25
CA THR A 136 -33.85 -5.77 34.74
C THR A 136 -32.87 -4.77 35.33
N LYS A 137 -31.91 -5.24 36.12
CA LYS A 137 -30.84 -4.39 36.65
C LYS A 137 -29.72 -4.32 35.60
N GLU A 138 -29.44 -3.13 35.08
CA GLU A 138 -28.12 -2.85 34.50
C GLU A 138 -27.10 -3.04 35.64
N ARG A 139 -26.49 -4.22 35.72
CA ARG A 139 -25.58 -4.58 36.81
C ARG A 139 -24.29 -3.77 36.77
N PHE A 140 -23.94 -3.31 35.57
CA PHE A 140 -22.74 -2.54 35.29
C PHE A 140 -23.13 -1.18 34.74
N ARG A 141 -22.37 -0.15 35.13
CA ARG A 141 -22.50 1.17 34.51
C ARG A 141 -22.17 1.04 33.02
N PRO A 142 -22.94 1.69 32.13
CA PRO A 142 -22.58 1.79 30.72
C PRO A 142 -21.13 2.26 30.57
N MET A 143 -20.35 1.54 29.77
CA MET A 143 -18.96 1.89 29.48
C MET A 143 -18.93 2.68 28.17
N PRO A 144 -18.31 3.87 28.11
CA PRO A 144 -18.19 4.60 26.86
C PRO A 144 -17.34 3.80 25.86
N LEU A 145 -17.81 3.69 24.62
CA LEU A 145 -17.09 3.13 23.49
C LEU A 145 -16.46 4.27 22.70
N CYS A 146 -15.15 4.46 22.86
CA CYS A 146 -14.38 5.47 22.13
C CYS A 146 -14.10 5.00 20.69
N LEU A 147 -15.15 4.88 19.88
CA LEU A 147 -15.09 4.39 18.51
C LEU A 147 -15.74 5.40 17.56
N PRO A 148 -14.96 6.09 16.69
CA PRO A 148 -15.51 7.11 15.80
C PRO A 148 -16.59 6.60 14.83
N ILE A 149 -16.59 5.30 14.54
CA ILE A 149 -17.58 4.66 13.66
C ILE A 149 -19.00 4.66 14.26
N LEU A 150 -19.13 4.84 15.57
CA LEU A 150 -20.43 4.90 16.24
C LEU A 150 -21.05 6.32 16.18
N PHE A 151 -20.27 7.33 15.83
CA PHE A 151 -20.77 8.69 15.70
C PHE A 151 -21.54 8.90 14.40
N PRO A 152 -22.54 9.81 14.38
CA PRO A 152 -23.11 10.28 13.14
C PRO A 152 -22.00 10.83 12.23
N THR A 153 -22.09 10.58 10.92
CA THR A 153 -21.01 10.87 9.95
C THR A 153 -20.43 12.27 10.08
N ALA A 154 -21.27 13.29 10.29
CA ALA A 154 -20.81 14.67 10.47
C ALA A 154 -19.93 14.87 11.72
N HIS A 155 -20.27 14.24 12.84
CA HIS A 155 -19.50 14.31 14.08
C HIS A 155 -18.22 13.48 13.99
N ALA A 156 -18.27 12.34 13.31
CA ALA A 156 -17.08 11.54 13.01
C ALA A 156 -16.07 12.35 12.18
N LEU A 157 -16.52 13.01 11.12
CA LEU A 157 -15.66 13.89 10.31
C LEU A 157 -15.14 15.10 11.09
N ALA A 158 -15.97 15.69 11.97
CA ALA A 158 -15.54 16.75 12.88
C ALA A 158 -14.39 16.28 13.77
N LEU A 159 -14.51 15.09 14.37
CA LEU A 159 -13.46 14.51 15.21
C LEU A 159 -12.19 14.25 14.41
N ARG A 160 -12.32 13.68 13.20
CA ARG A 160 -11.19 13.45 12.31
C ARG A 160 -10.44 14.75 12.03
N MET A 161 -11.16 15.81 11.68
CA MET A 161 -10.55 17.10 11.37
C MET A 161 -9.88 17.75 12.58
N ILE A 162 -10.48 17.65 13.78
CA ILE A 162 -9.88 18.17 15.02
C ILE A 162 -8.56 17.47 15.36
N LEU A 163 -8.50 16.14 15.20
CA LEU A 163 -7.27 15.37 15.39
C LEU A 163 -6.19 15.76 14.37
N GLN A 164 -6.59 15.98 13.12
CA GLN A 164 -5.68 16.42 12.05
C GLN A 164 -5.19 17.86 12.24
N LEU A 165 -6.07 18.75 12.70
CA LEU A 165 -5.75 20.14 13.01
C LEU A 165 -4.76 20.24 14.16
N GLY A 166 -4.79 19.33 15.14
CA GLY A 166 -3.84 19.30 16.25
C GLY A 166 -4.30 20.10 17.48
N VAL A 167 -5.49 19.79 17.98
CA VAL A 167 -6.00 20.38 19.22
C VAL A 167 -5.18 19.96 20.43
N LYS A 168 -5.04 20.85 21.43
CA LYS A 168 -4.28 20.60 22.66
C LYS A 168 -4.76 19.32 23.37
N PRO A 169 -3.85 18.43 23.82
CA PRO A 169 -4.23 17.18 24.47
C PRO A 169 -5.09 17.35 25.71
N SER A 170 -4.91 18.45 26.46
CA SER A 170 -5.69 18.79 27.65
C SER A 170 -7.18 18.97 27.39
N TRP A 171 -7.59 19.18 26.13
CA TRP A 171 -9.01 19.20 25.78
C TRP A 171 -9.65 17.81 25.89
N PHE A 172 -8.91 16.75 25.53
CA PHE A 172 -9.38 15.37 25.58
C PHE A 172 -9.33 14.77 26.99
N GLU A 173 -8.52 15.33 27.89
CA GLU A 173 -8.45 14.91 29.30
C GLU A 173 -9.75 15.30 30.02
N CYS A 174 -10.67 14.34 30.13
CA CYS A 174 -11.79 14.48 31.06
C CYS A 174 -11.29 14.23 32.47
N ASN A 175 -11.23 15.28 33.29
CA ASN A 175 -11.07 15.17 34.73
C ASN A 175 -12.25 14.36 35.31
N ASN A 176 -12.13 13.04 35.33
CA ASN A 176 -13.00 12.15 36.09
C ASN A 176 -12.65 12.28 37.59
N SER A 177 -12.92 13.44 38.17
CA SER A 177 -12.90 13.66 39.61
C SER A 177 -14.29 13.44 40.24
N ASP A 178 -15.06 12.48 39.74
CA ASP A 178 -16.31 12.03 40.37
C ASP A 178 -16.32 10.51 40.52
N LYS A 179 -15.41 10.03 41.37
CA LYS A 179 -15.67 8.86 42.23
C LYS A 179 -15.76 9.37 43.67
N LEU A 180 -17.01 9.54 44.09
CA LEU A 180 -17.55 9.89 45.41
C LEU A 180 -16.62 9.53 46.61
N GLY A 181 -16.24 10.52 47.43
CA GLY A 181 -15.50 10.23 48.64
C GLY A 181 -14.95 11.34 49.54
N SER A 182 -15.22 12.64 49.35
CA SER A 182 -15.09 13.61 50.46
C SER A 182 -15.66 14.97 50.10
N ASN A 183 -16.48 15.52 50.98
CA ASN A 183 -16.83 16.93 51.00
C ASN A 183 -15.55 17.79 51.02
N SER A 184 -15.23 18.39 49.90
CA SER A 184 -14.50 19.66 49.86
C SER A 184 -15.01 20.45 48.66
N PHE A 185 -15.96 21.34 48.91
CA PHE A 185 -16.18 22.50 48.06
C PHE A 185 -14.86 23.27 48.01
N LYS A 186 -14.09 23.03 46.95
CA LYS A 186 -13.22 24.04 46.36
C LYS A 186 -13.68 24.18 44.93
N GLU A 187 -14.48 25.22 44.69
CA GLU A 187 -14.59 25.82 43.37
C GLU A 187 -13.17 26.20 42.93
N GLY A 188 -12.51 25.31 42.20
CA GLY A 188 -11.39 25.68 41.35
C GLY A 188 -11.95 26.48 40.18
N PRO A 189 -11.31 27.57 39.76
CA PRO A 189 -11.88 28.47 38.78
C PRO A 189 -12.11 27.71 37.46
N ALA A 190 -13.33 27.75 36.96
CA ALA A 190 -13.68 27.33 35.62
C ALA A 190 -13.02 28.28 34.60
N THR A 191 -11.71 28.21 34.44
CA THR A 191 -11.03 28.71 33.25
C THR A 191 -11.04 27.61 32.21
N PHE A 192 -12.23 27.28 31.70
CA PHE A 192 -12.32 26.74 30.35
C PHE A 192 -11.70 27.82 29.46
N GLY A 193 -10.50 27.57 28.92
CA GLY A 193 -9.87 28.51 28.00
C GLY A 193 -10.80 28.79 26.82
N ASP A 194 -10.60 29.91 26.14
CA ASP A 194 -11.27 30.17 24.87
C ASP A 194 -11.07 28.98 23.92
N LEU A 195 -12.08 28.58 23.13
CA LEU A 195 -11.96 27.39 22.26
C LEU A 195 -10.83 27.56 21.24
N ARG A 196 -10.59 28.79 20.78
CA ARG A 196 -9.37 29.19 20.06
C ARG A 196 -8.08 28.76 20.76
N SER A 197 -7.97 28.94 22.07
CA SER A 197 -6.75 28.61 22.82
C SER A 197 -6.36 27.14 22.72
N TYR A 198 -7.33 26.24 22.50
CA TYR A 198 -7.09 24.83 22.27
C TYR A 198 -6.63 24.49 20.84
N MET A 199 -6.69 25.45 19.91
CA MET A 199 -6.17 25.31 18.54
C MET A 199 -4.80 25.97 18.32
N ILE A 200 -4.35 26.86 19.22
CA ILE A 200 -3.27 27.84 18.93
C ILE A 200 -1.85 27.25 18.84
N GLU A 201 -1.64 25.96 19.09
CA GLU A 201 -0.30 25.33 18.98
C GLU A 201 0.00 24.70 17.62
N THR A 202 -0.79 24.98 16.60
CA THR A 202 -0.63 24.33 15.30
C THR A 202 0.22 25.23 14.39
N THR A 203 1.44 24.79 14.05
CA THR A 203 2.36 25.39 13.05
C THR A 203 1.81 25.40 11.61
N LEU A 204 0.51 25.17 11.45
CA LEU A 204 -0.20 25.05 10.18
C LEU A 204 -0.61 26.43 9.64
N PRO A 205 -0.62 26.62 8.31
CA PRO A 205 -1.43 27.67 7.72
C PRO A 205 -2.90 27.38 8.08
N PRO A 206 -3.66 28.36 8.62
CA PRO A 206 -5.06 28.15 8.98
C PRO A 206 -5.85 27.80 7.72
N ILE A 207 -6.29 26.55 7.59
CA ILE A 207 -7.25 26.18 6.56
C ILE A 207 -8.63 26.62 7.04
N GLY A 208 -9.15 27.66 6.38
CA GLY A 208 -10.49 28.18 6.66
C GLY A 208 -10.54 29.11 7.87
N ASP A 209 -11.75 29.47 8.24
CA ASP A 209 -11.99 30.38 9.35
C ASP A 209 -11.85 29.65 10.69
N SER A 210 -11.11 30.24 11.62
CA SER A 210 -10.93 29.73 13.00
C SER A 210 -12.25 29.42 13.69
N VAL A 211 -13.31 30.15 13.35
CA VAL A 211 -14.68 29.97 13.84
C VAL A 211 -15.22 28.57 13.53
N VAL A 212 -14.84 27.96 12.40
CA VAL A 212 -15.33 26.63 12.01
C VAL A 212 -14.82 25.57 12.97
N ALA A 213 -13.55 25.61 13.35
CA ALA A 213 -12.99 24.63 14.26
C ALA A 213 -13.51 24.81 15.70
N GLU A 214 -13.78 26.05 16.13
CA GLU A 214 -14.47 26.30 17.41
C GLU A 214 -15.89 25.70 17.40
N LEU A 215 -16.63 25.83 16.30
CA LEU A 215 -17.95 25.24 16.16
C LEU A 215 -17.88 23.70 16.27
N LEU A 216 -16.86 23.08 15.68
CA LEU A 216 -16.70 21.63 15.72
C LEU A 216 -16.33 21.13 17.12
N LEU A 217 -15.50 21.88 17.86
CA LEU A 217 -15.23 21.58 19.27
C LEU A 217 -16.51 21.66 20.10
N LYS A 218 -17.36 22.69 19.88
CA LYS A 218 -18.67 22.79 20.56
C LYS A 218 -19.60 21.64 20.24
N VAL A 219 -19.62 21.19 18.99
CA VAL A 219 -20.44 20.06 18.53
C VAL A 219 -20.00 18.74 19.19
N LEU A 220 -18.70 18.59 19.48
CA LEU A 220 -18.15 17.39 20.10
C LEU A 220 -18.11 17.43 21.63
N GLU A 221 -18.31 18.60 22.24
CA GLU A 221 -18.36 18.81 23.69
C GLU A 221 -19.28 17.83 24.45
N PRO A 222 -20.47 17.43 23.95
CA PRO A 222 -21.30 16.43 24.63
C PRO A 222 -20.60 15.06 24.72
N TYR A 223 -20.05 14.57 23.61
CA TYR A 223 -19.32 13.29 23.57
C TYR A 223 -18.05 13.33 24.43
N ARG A 224 -17.44 14.51 24.57
CA ARG A 224 -16.30 14.73 25.45
C ARG A 224 -16.71 14.54 26.90
N LYS A 225 -17.78 15.21 27.34
CA LYS A 225 -18.32 15.10 28.71
C LYS A 225 -18.74 13.67 29.06
N ASP A 226 -19.26 12.94 28.08
CA ASP A 226 -19.65 11.54 28.25
C ASP A 226 -18.46 10.57 28.20
N GLY A 227 -17.25 11.05 27.89
CA GLY A 227 -16.03 10.25 27.82
C GLY A 227 -15.97 9.33 26.60
N CYS A 228 -16.73 9.63 25.54
CA CYS A 228 -16.89 8.78 24.36
C CYS A 228 -15.92 9.11 23.20
N ILE A 229 -15.08 10.14 23.32
CA ILE A 229 -14.22 10.60 22.21
C ILE A 229 -12.96 9.75 22.06
N LEU A 230 -12.10 9.72 23.09
CA LEU A 230 -10.87 8.94 23.15
C LEU A 230 -10.77 8.31 24.53
N ASP A 231 -10.29 7.07 24.60
CA ASP A 231 -9.87 6.44 25.84
C ASP A 231 -8.56 7.06 26.34
N ASP A 232 -8.31 6.97 27.66
CA ASP A 232 -7.12 7.53 28.31
C ASP A 232 -5.80 7.07 27.63
N GLY A 233 -5.77 5.82 27.17
CA GLY A 233 -4.64 5.25 26.42
C GLY A 233 -4.41 5.96 25.09
N ARG A 234 -5.44 6.13 24.25
CA ARG A 234 -5.32 6.86 22.98
C ARG A 234 -5.10 8.37 23.17
N ALA A 235 -5.66 8.98 24.21
CA ALA A 235 -5.39 10.37 24.55
C ALA A 235 -3.91 10.60 24.90
N SER A 236 -3.31 9.68 25.66
CA SER A 236 -1.87 9.68 25.96
C SER A 236 -1.02 9.47 24.70
N LEU A 237 -1.42 8.59 23.79
CA LEU A 237 -0.73 8.42 22.51
C LEU A 237 -0.82 9.69 21.64
N TYR A 238 -1.99 10.33 21.60
CA TYR A 238 -2.19 11.58 20.88
C TYR A 238 -1.30 12.70 21.44
N SER A 239 -1.18 12.82 22.76
CA SER A 239 -0.33 13.85 23.39
C SER A 239 1.15 13.70 23.02
N ALA A 240 1.62 12.47 22.83
CA ALA A 240 2.99 12.19 22.37
C ALA A 240 3.20 12.47 20.88
N ILE A 241 2.14 12.56 20.07
CA ILE A 241 2.21 12.64 18.60
C ILE A 241 1.86 14.04 18.08
N VAL A 242 1.00 14.79 18.76
CA VAL A 242 0.42 16.05 18.26
C VAL A 242 1.48 17.06 17.80
N ASN A 243 2.64 17.10 18.48
CA ASN A 243 3.74 18.03 18.20
C ASN A 243 4.78 17.49 17.20
N LYS A 244 4.62 16.26 16.69
CA LYS A 244 5.57 15.62 15.75
C LYS A 244 5.35 15.99 14.28
N GLY A 245 4.40 16.89 13.97
CA GLY A 245 4.10 17.38 12.62
C GLY A 245 2.77 16.86 12.04
N THR A 246 2.40 17.32 10.84
CA THR A 246 1.13 16.94 10.17
C THR A 246 1.02 15.46 9.86
N CYS A 247 2.06 14.86 9.27
CA CYS A 247 2.04 13.46 8.86
C CYS A 247 1.72 12.54 10.04
N ALA A 248 2.29 12.81 11.21
CA ALA A 248 2.05 12.02 12.40
C ALA A 248 0.60 12.17 12.90
N ARG A 249 0.05 13.39 12.88
CA ARG A 249 -1.36 13.66 13.21
C ARG A 249 -2.33 12.99 12.23
N PHE A 250 -2.04 13.07 10.93
CA PHE A 250 -2.87 12.47 9.89
C PHE A 250 -2.84 10.94 9.96
N ALA A 251 -1.67 10.36 10.21
CA ALA A 251 -1.53 8.92 10.45
C ALA A 251 -2.34 8.45 11.66
N PHE A 252 -2.26 9.20 12.77
CA PHE A 252 -3.02 8.90 13.98
C PHE A 252 -4.53 8.99 13.74
N ALA A 253 -4.99 10.06 13.08
CA ALA A 253 -6.40 10.21 12.72
C ALA A 253 -6.89 9.06 11.83
N ALA A 254 -6.14 8.68 10.79
CA ALA A 254 -6.50 7.55 9.94
C ALA A 254 -6.57 6.22 10.72
N ALA A 255 -5.62 5.98 11.64
CA ALA A 255 -5.59 4.77 12.45
C ALA A 255 -6.80 4.63 13.40
N ILE A 256 -7.26 5.72 14.03
CA ILE A 256 -8.46 5.67 14.90
C ILE A 256 -9.72 5.31 14.10
N PHE A 257 -9.79 5.72 12.83
CA PHE A 257 -10.90 5.41 11.94
C PHE A 257 -10.80 4.03 11.29
N GLY A 258 -9.69 3.30 11.50
CA GLY A 258 -9.45 1.97 10.93
C GLY A 258 -8.84 1.97 9.53
N ASP A 259 -8.46 3.13 9.00
CA ASP A 259 -7.85 3.28 7.68
C ASP A 259 -6.33 3.05 7.73
N PHE A 260 -5.91 1.80 7.98
CA PHE A 260 -4.49 1.48 8.18
C PHE A 260 -3.59 1.77 6.97
N GLN A 261 -4.10 1.60 5.76
CA GLN A 261 -3.34 1.89 4.53
C GLN A 261 -3.05 3.39 4.38
N GLU A 262 -4.01 4.23 4.74
CA GLU A 262 -3.82 5.68 4.80
C GLU A 262 -2.82 6.05 5.90
N ALA A 263 -2.94 5.44 7.08
CA ALA A 263 -2.02 5.69 8.18
C ALA A 263 -0.55 5.36 7.80
N LEU A 264 -0.33 4.22 7.12
CA LEU A 264 0.99 3.84 6.60
C LEU A 264 1.50 4.83 5.57
N PHE A 265 0.65 5.31 4.67
CA PHE A 265 1.01 6.33 3.69
C PHE A 265 1.54 7.60 4.36
N TRP A 266 0.80 8.14 5.34
CA TRP A 266 1.21 9.35 6.05
C TRP A 266 2.54 9.17 6.80
N LEU A 267 2.80 7.99 7.39
CA LEU A 267 4.07 7.69 8.05
C LEU A 267 5.26 7.59 7.08
N GLN A 268 5.02 7.07 5.88
CA GLN A 268 6.07 6.88 4.86
C GLN A 268 6.34 8.15 4.04
N LEU A 269 5.40 9.09 4.00
CA LEU A 269 5.45 10.29 3.18
C LEU A 269 6.73 11.14 3.37
N PRO A 270 7.20 11.43 4.60
CA PRO A 270 8.45 12.17 4.81
C PRO A 270 9.67 11.47 4.21
N GLN A 271 9.79 10.15 4.40
CA GLN A 271 10.90 9.37 3.88
C GLN A 271 10.89 9.32 2.35
N ALA A 272 9.71 9.15 1.74
CA ALA A 272 9.56 9.13 0.29
C ALA A 272 9.92 10.48 -0.34
N LEU A 273 9.53 11.60 0.31
CA LEU A 273 9.88 12.95 -0.15
C LEU A 273 11.38 13.23 0.01
N GLN A 274 11.99 12.91 1.15
CA GLN A 274 13.45 13.03 1.34
C GLN A 274 14.21 12.23 0.28
N HIS A 275 13.82 10.97 0.06
CA HIS A 275 14.41 10.13 -0.98
C HIS A 275 14.29 10.76 -2.39
N SER A 276 13.15 11.38 -2.71
CA SER A 276 12.98 12.08 -3.99
C SER A 276 13.87 13.31 -4.12
N LEU A 277 14.12 14.01 -3.00
CA LEU A 277 14.91 15.24 -2.94
C LEU A 277 16.41 14.98 -2.99
N ASP A 278 16.92 14.00 -2.25
CA ASP A 278 18.34 13.62 -2.24
C ASP A 278 18.82 13.14 -3.62
N LYS A 279 17.94 12.44 -4.35
CA LYS A 279 18.19 12.02 -5.73
C LYS A 279 18.10 13.17 -6.74
N SER A 280 17.48 14.30 -6.37
CA SER A 280 17.43 15.51 -7.19
C SER A 280 18.64 16.43 -6.96
N THR A 281 19.18 16.48 -5.73
CA THR A 281 20.33 17.32 -5.33
C THR A 281 21.68 16.69 -5.69
N SER A 282 21.82 15.36 -5.67
CA SER A 282 22.96 14.66 -6.31
C SER A 282 23.15 15.07 -7.77
N ARG A 283 22.05 15.36 -8.46
CA ARG A 283 22.03 15.85 -9.85
C ARG A 283 22.53 17.29 -10.02
N SER A 284 22.52 18.13 -8.97
CA SER A 284 23.05 19.50 -9.03
C SER A 284 24.53 19.58 -8.62
N SER A 285 24.99 18.68 -7.74
CA SER A 285 26.40 18.53 -7.38
C SER A 285 27.25 17.89 -8.48
N GLU A 286 26.73 16.88 -9.19
CA GLU A 286 27.47 16.22 -10.28
C GLU A 286 27.58 17.07 -11.55
N LYS A 287 26.72 18.08 -11.73
CA LYS A 287 26.82 19.07 -12.83
C LYS A 287 27.91 20.13 -12.62
N GLY A 288 28.61 20.12 -11.48
CA GLY A 288 29.70 21.05 -11.15
C GLY A 288 31.13 20.54 -11.43
N PHE A 289 31.30 19.28 -11.84
CA PHE A 289 32.62 18.66 -12.03
C PHE A 289 32.81 17.97 -13.41
N GLU A 290 32.12 18.42 -14.44
CA GLU A 290 32.44 18.07 -15.84
C GLU A 290 32.51 19.31 -16.73
N SER A 291 33.44 20.22 -16.43
CA SER A 291 33.98 21.15 -17.42
C SER A 291 35.37 21.61 -17.01
N SER A 292 36.39 20.81 -17.34
CA SER A 292 37.77 21.21 -17.69
C SER A 292 38.79 20.15 -17.27
N VAL A 293 39.04 19.16 -18.14
CA VAL A 293 40.42 18.80 -18.52
C VAL A 293 40.35 18.18 -19.92
N ARG A 294 40.50 19.02 -20.94
CA ARG A 294 41.12 18.64 -22.22
C ARG A 294 42.18 19.70 -22.47
N GLY A 295 43.44 19.26 -22.50
CA GLY A 295 44.62 20.08 -22.71
C GLY A 295 45.84 19.18 -22.62
N ASP A 296 46.43 18.93 -23.78
CA ASP A 296 47.49 17.97 -24.07
C ASP A 296 48.77 18.17 -23.24
N SER A 297 49.47 17.07 -22.94
CA SER A 297 50.93 17.02 -23.13
C SER A 297 51.45 15.59 -23.12
N GLU A 298 52.09 15.22 -24.22
CA GLU A 298 52.90 14.03 -24.41
C GLU A 298 54.08 14.00 -23.42
N GLN A 299 54.42 12.81 -22.91
CA GLN A 299 55.80 12.32 -22.88
C GLN A 299 55.88 10.83 -22.51
N THR A 300 56.10 10.02 -23.54
CA THR A 300 57.13 8.96 -23.62
C THR A 300 57.26 7.93 -22.49
N SER A 301 56.92 6.67 -22.80
CA SER A 301 57.95 5.60 -22.85
C SER A 301 57.43 4.31 -23.52
N THR A 302 57.85 4.14 -24.79
CA THR A 302 58.26 2.89 -25.47
C THR A 302 57.24 1.74 -25.54
N LEU A 303 56.76 1.32 -26.72
CA LEU A 303 57.58 0.66 -27.75
C LEU A 303 56.94 0.76 -29.16
N ASN A 304 57.71 1.38 -30.06
CA ASN A 304 57.90 1.15 -31.51
C ASN A 304 56.73 0.54 -32.32
N ARG A 305 56.07 1.33 -33.19
CA ARG A 305 56.46 1.59 -34.61
C ARG A 305 56.43 0.27 -35.42
N ILE A 306 55.42 0.03 -36.25
CA ILE A 306 55.36 0.49 -37.65
C ILE A 306 53.90 0.71 -38.09
N ALA A 307 53.71 1.81 -38.83
CA ALA A 307 52.46 2.37 -39.31
C ALA A 307 51.74 1.53 -40.37
N SER A 308 50.43 1.45 -40.25
CA SER A 308 49.48 1.34 -41.36
C SER A 308 49.23 2.73 -41.94
N SER A 309 49.59 2.95 -43.21
CA SER A 309 49.05 4.05 -44.01
C SER A 309 48.04 3.48 -44.99
N GLU A 310 46.90 4.16 -45.03
CA GLU A 310 45.70 3.77 -45.75
C GLU A 310 45.80 3.92 -47.28
N ARG A 311 44.90 3.18 -47.94
CA ARG A 311 44.18 3.50 -49.18
C ARG A 311 44.86 3.31 -50.54
N SER A 312 44.16 2.47 -51.29
CA SER A 312 43.54 2.73 -52.61
C SER A 312 44.05 1.85 -53.75
N ALA A 313 43.09 1.56 -54.61
CA ALA A 313 43.05 0.44 -55.51
C ALA A 313 43.97 0.58 -56.74
N ALA A 314 44.29 -0.60 -57.26
CA ALA A 314 44.49 -0.95 -58.66
C ALA A 314 45.93 -1.30 -59.09
N ARG A 315 45.96 -2.45 -59.77
CA ARG A 315 46.91 -2.94 -60.77
C ARG A 315 48.19 -3.63 -60.31
N ASN A 316 48.12 -4.94 -60.53
CA ASN A 316 49.01 -5.71 -61.40
C ASN A 316 50.36 -6.17 -60.84
N VAL A 317 50.44 -7.51 -60.82
CA VAL A 317 51.58 -8.35 -61.23
C VAL A 317 52.50 -8.84 -60.10
N ALA A 318 52.56 -10.18 -60.09
CA ALA A 318 53.64 -11.07 -59.68
C ALA A 318 53.95 -11.23 -58.19
N ASN A 319 53.62 -12.43 -57.72
CA ASN A 319 54.49 -13.36 -57.01
C ASN A 319 55.65 -12.74 -56.22
N ASN A 320 55.61 -12.89 -54.90
CA ASN A 320 56.64 -13.64 -54.18
C ASN A 320 56.23 -13.89 -52.73
N THR A 321 55.98 -15.17 -52.45
CA THR A 321 55.96 -15.79 -51.13
C THR A 321 57.38 -15.85 -50.56
N ALA A 322 57.58 -15.41 -49.31
CA ALA A 322 58.25 -16.19 -48.25
C ALA A 322 58.52 -15.33 -47.00
N SER A 323 57.81 -15.59 -45.90
CA SER A 323 58.44 -16.06 -44.66
C SER A 323 57.39 -16.28 -43.56
N CYS A 324 56.98 -17.52 -43.34
CA CYS A 324 56.73 -18.00 -41.98
C CYS A 324 57.13 -19.47 -41.96
N GLY A 325 58.12 -19.78 -41.12
CA GLY A 325 58.72 -21.10 -41.02
C GLY A 325 57.77 -22.13 -40.43
N GLN A 326 57.89 -23.36 -40.92
CA GLN A 326 57.43 -24.62 -40.32
C GLN A 326 55.92 -24.82 -40.16
N LEU A 327 55.26 -25.11 -41.30
CA LEU A 327 54.20 -26.13 -41.38
C LEU A 327 54.50 -27.07 -42.57
N SER A 328 55.68 -27.67 -42.58
CA SER A 328 56.02 -28.74 -43.54
C SER A 328 55.41 -30.06 -43.08
N THR A 329 54.10 -30.25 -43.31
CA THR A 329 53.41 -31.56 -43.43
C THR A 329 51.92 -31.37 -43.78
N MET A 330 51.62 -30.68 -44.89
CA MET A 330 50.28 -30.78 -45.51
C MET A 330 50.39 -31.01 -47.02
N ALA A 331 49.58 -31.93 -47.56
CA ALA A 331 49.56 -32.32 -48.98
C ALA A 331 48.90 -31.27 -49.91
N PHE A 332 48.49 -30.12 -49.38
CA PHE A 332 47.76 -29.07 -50.08
C PHE A 332 48.20 -27.67 -49.61
N LYS A 333 47.96 -26.65 -50.44
CA LYS A 333 48.27 -25.24 -50.11
C LYS A 333 47.22 -24.66 -49.16
N GLN A 334 47.62 -23.80 -48.23
CA GLN A 334 46.71 -23.13 -47.27
C GLN A 334 45.55 -22.39 -47.97
N GLU A 335 45.83 -21.75 -49.11
CA GLU A 335 44.85 -21.03 -49.93
C GLU A 335 43.77 -21.98 -50.50
N GLN A 336 44.13 -23.22 -50.84
CA GLN A 336 43.18 -24.22 -51.37
C GLN A 336 42.21 -24.70 -50.27
N LEU A 337 42.65 -24.79 -49.02
CA LEU A 337 41.75 -25.10 -47.91
C LEU A 337 40.72 -24.00 -47.67
N TRP A 338 41.15 -22.73 -47.75
CA TRP A 338 40.27 -21.58 -47.55
C TRP A 338 39.25 -21.48 -48.67
N PHE A 339 39.68 -21.70 -49.92
CA PHE A 339 38.80 -21.74 -51.08
C PHE A 339 37.75 -22.87 -50.95
N ASN A 340 38.19 -24.09 -50.64
CA ASN A 340 37.29 -25.23 -50.45
C ASN A 340 36.33 -25.03 -49.26
N ALA A 341 36.75 -24.36 -48.20
CA ALA A 341 35.88 -24.02 -47.07
C ALA A 341 34.84 -22.94 -47.45
N ASN A 342 35.23 -21.91 -48.20
CA ASN A 342 34.30 -20.91 -48.72
C ASN A 342 33.28 -21.50 -49.71
N GLU A 343 33.68 -22.49 -50.53
CA GLU A 343 32.77 -23.17 -51.43
C GLU A 343 31.75 -24.06 -50.71
N ARG A 344 32.02 -24.56 -49.50
CA ARG A 344 31.10 -25.43 -48.74
C ARG A 344 29.97 -24.66 -48.04
N ILE A 345 30.19 -23.42 -47.62
CA ILE A 345 29.18 -22.63 -46.90
C ILE A 345 27.83 -22.54 -47.64
N PRO A 346 27.77 -22.27 -48.96
CA PRO A 346 26.52 -22.22 -49.72
C PRO A 346 25.82 -23.58 -49.88
N TRP A 347 26.51 -24.69 -49.66
CA TRP A 347 25.92 -26.03 -49.76
C TRP A 347 25.04 -26.32 -48.56
N HIS A 348 25.47 -25.88 -47.37
CA HIS A 348 24.68 -25.98 -46.15
C HIS A 348 23.49 -25.00 -46.13
N ASP A 349 23.54 -23.92 -46.91
CA ASP A 349 22.41 -22.97 -47.06
C ASP A 349 21.21 -23.58 -47.79
N LYS A 350 21.44 -24.63 -48.59
CA LYS A 350 20.38 -25.31 -49.36
C LYS A 350 19.71 -26.45 -48.57
N LEU A 351 20.14 -26.68 -47.33
CA LEU A 351 19.70 -27.79 -46.49
C LEU A 351 19.07 -27.24 -45.20
N ASP A 352 17.74 -27.32 -45.08
CA ASP A 352 16.96 -26.77 -43.94
C ASP A 352 17.02 -27.62 -42.65
N SER A 353 18.04 -28.47 -42.49
CA SER A 353 18.18 -29.29 -41.28
C SER A 353 18.97 -28.55 -40.18
N GLU A 354 18.57 -28.72 -38.92
CA GLU A 354 19.29 -28.21 -37.74
C GLU A 354 20.78 -28.62 -37.74
N ASP A 355 21.09 -29.82 -38.22
CA ASP A 355 22.46 -30.33 -38.35
C ASP A 355 23.27 -29.61 -39.45
N ALA A 356 22.62 -29.20 -40.54
CA ALA A 356 23.26 -28.40 -41.58
C ALA A 356 23.57 -26.98 -41.08
N LEU A 357 22.67 -26.40 -40.27
CA LEU A 357 22.90 -25.11 -39.62
C LEU A 357 24.12 -25.18 -38.68
N GLN A 358 24.26 -26.22 -37.86
CA GLN A 358 25.44 -26.42 -37.00
C GLN A 358 26.74 -26.59 -37.81
N LYS A 359 26.71 -27.34 -38.92
CA LYS A 359 27.86 -27.52 -39.81
C LYS A 359 28.27 -26.22 -40.48
N ARG A 360 27.30 -25.42 -40.92
CA ARG A 360 27.55 -24.08 -41.48
C ARG A 360 28.20 -23.14 -40.47
N ILE A 361 27.69 -23.11 -39.24
CA ILE A 361 28.28 -22.32 -38.15
C ILE A 361 29.73 -22.76 -37.89
N HIS A 362 30.00 -24.07 -37.87
CA HIS A 362 31.35 -24.59 -37.69
C HIS A 362 32.31 -24.14 -38.80
N GLU A 363 31.88 -24.17 -40.06
CA GLU A 363 32.69 -23.69 -41.20
C GLU A 363 32.96 -22.18 -41.12
N LEU A 364 31.97 -21.37 -40.75
CA LEU A 364 32.13 -19.92 -40.59
C LEU A 364 33.08 -19.53 -39.46
N VAL A 365 32.99 -20.22 -38.31
CA VAL A 365 33.92 -20.03 -37.19
C VAL A 365 35.34 -20.46 -37.58
N SER A 366 35.48 -21.58 -38.30
CA SER A 366 36.78 -22.08 -38.78
C SER A 366 37.46 -21.13 -39.77
N LEU A 367 36.66 -20.37 -40.52
CA LEU A 367 37.13 -19.34 -41.45
C LEU A 367 37.39 -17.97 -40.80
N GLY A 368 37.05 -17.82 -39.51
CA GLY A 368 37.20 -16.56 -38.78
C GLY A 368 36.13 -15.50 -39.09
N ASN A 369 35.09 -15.84 -39.87
CA ASN A 369 33.96 -14.95 -40.13
C ASN A 369 32.93 -15.04 -39.00
N LEU A 370 33.30 -14.47 -37.85
CA LEU A 370 32.52 -14.53 -36.62
C LEU A 370 31.22 -13.71 -36.69
N GLU A 371 31.18 -12.62 -37.45
CA GLU A 371 29.98 -11.79 -37.61
C GLU A 371 28.85 -12.58 -38.29
N ALA A 372 29.15 -13.27 -39.39
CA ALA A 372 28.18 -14.13 -40.08
C ALA A 372 27.79 -15.35 -39.25
N ALA A 373 28.70 -15.88 -38.43
CA ALA A 373 28.38 -16.97 -37.51
C ALA A 373 27.39 -16.51 -36.42
N VAL A 374 27.60 -15.32 -35.83
CA VAL A 374 26.73 -14.76 -34.79
C VAL A 374 25.33 -14.47 -35.33
N SER A 375 25.20 -13.91 -36.55
CA SER A 375 23.88 -13.63 -37.13
C SER A 375 23.05 -14.90 -37.35
N LEU A 376 23.67 -15.99 -37.82
CA LEU A 376 23.01 -17.28 -37.99
C LEU A 376 22.66 -17.96 -36.66
N LEU A 377 23.49 -17.79 -35.63
CA LEU A 377 23.19 -18.29 -34.29
C LEU A 377 21.98 -17.56 -33.69
N LEU A 378 21.88 -16.24 -33.88
CA LEU A 378 20.77 -15.42 -33.39
C LEU A 378 19.45 -15.66 -34.15
N SER A 379 19.50 -16.16 -35.38
CA SER A 379 18.29 -16.54 -36.14
C SER A 379 17.65 -17.85 -35.68
N THR A 380 18.27 -18.58 -34.74
CA THR A 380 17.70 -19.84 -34.21
C THR A 380 16.37 -19.55 -33.48
N PRO A 381 15.27 -20.27 -33.77
CA PRO A 381 14.00 -20.07 -33.08
C PRO A 381 14.12 -20.47 -31.59
N PRO A 382 13.44 -19.78 -30.67
CA PRO A 382 13.63 -20.02 -29.23
C PRO A 382 12.94 -21.29 -28.71
N GLU A 383 12.08 -21.91 -29.51
CA GLU A 383 11.45 -23.21 -29.22
C GLU A 383 12.35 -24.40 -29.60
N GLY A 384 13.47 -24.15 -30.29
CA GLY A 384 14.39 -25.20 -30.73
C GLY A 384 15.28 -25.73 -29.60
N THR A 385 15.59 -27.03 -29.65
CA THR A 385 16.49 -27.71 -28.70
C THR A 385 17.89 -27.09 -28.65
N ASN A 386 18.33 -26.51 -29.78
CA ASN A 386 19.64 -25.90 -29.94
C ASN A 386 19.69 -24.42 -29.56
N PHE A 387 18.57 -23.81 -29.16
CA PHE A 387 18.52 -22.36 -28.86
C PHE A 387 19.50 -21.96 -27.76
N TYR A 388 19.53 -22.67 -26.64
CA TYR A 388 20.41 -22.31 -25.50
C TYR A 388 21.91 -22.50 -25.82
N PRO A 389 22.36 -23.63 -26.41
CA PRO A 389 23.72 -23.77 -26.90
C PRO A 389 24.11 -22.70 -27.93
N ASN A 390 23.20 -22.36 -28.86
CA ASN A 390 23.47 -21.35 -29.89
C ASN A 390 23.53 -19.94 -29.31
N ALA A 391 22.66 -19.61 -28.36
CA ALA A 391 22.66 -18.33 -27.66
C ALA A 391 23.95 -18.12 -26.86
N LEU A 392 24.43 -19.14 -26.13
CA LEU A 392 25.72 -19.08 -25.43
C LEU A 392 26.88 -18.83 -26.39
N ARG A 393 26.94 -19.59 -27.51
CA ARG A 393 27.96 -19.40 -28.54
C ARG A 393 27.88 -18.01 -29.16
N ALA A 394 26.69 -17.50 -29.46
CA ALA A 394 26.50 -16.17 -30.04
C ALA A 394 27.02 -15.06 -29.11
N VAL A 395 26.70 -15.13 -27.81
CA VAL A 395 27.13 -14.15 -26.81
C VAL A 395 28.65 -14.17 -26.62
N VAL A 396 29.26 -15.37 -26.57
CA VAL A 396 30.72 -15.49 -26.42
C VAL A 396 31.46 -15.06 -27.68
N LEU A 397 31.03 -15.52 -28.86
CA LEU A 397 31.70 -15.17 -30.13
C LEU A 397 31.58 -13.68 -30.45
N SER A 398 30.42 -13.05 -30.18
CA SER A 398 30.24 -11.61 -30.39
C SER A 398 31.17 -10.77 -29.51
N SER A 399 31.51 -11.24 -28.30
CA SER A 399 32.46 -10.55 -27.40
C SER A 399 33.87 -10.46 -27.99
N ALA A 400 34.28 -11.42 -28.81
CA ALA A 400 35.58 -11.43 -29.48
C ALA A 400 35.63 -10.52 -30.71
N VAL A 401 34.47 -10.16 -31.28
CA VAL A 401 34.38 -9.32 -32.49
C VAL A 401 34.34 -7.85 -32.13
N SER A 402 33.33 -7.42 -31.36
CA SER A 402 33.17 -6.03 -30.98
C SER A 402 32.22 -5.87 -29.81
N ARG A 403 32.41 -4.79 -29.04
CA ARG A 403 31.49 -4.42 -27.94
C ARG A 403 30.07 -4.18 -28.45
N SER A 404 29.91 -3.51 -29.59
CA SER A 404 28.58 -3.21 -30.16
C SER A 404 27.82 -4.46 -30.59
N LEU A 405 28.50 -5.43 -31.22
CA LEU A 405 27.88 -6.70 -31.60
C LEU A 405 27.51 -7.53 -30.37
N HIS A 406 28.35 -7.51 -29.34
CA HIS A 406 28.06 -8.18 -28.07
C HIS A 406 26.82 -7.60 -27.37
N GLU A 407 26.70 -6.27 -27.29
CA GLU A 407 25.50 -5.63 -26.73
C GLU A 407 24.24 -6.02 -27.52
N LEU A 408 24.30 -6.04 -28.85
CA LEU A 408 23.17 -6.42 -29.70
C LEU A 408 22.81 -7.90 -29.56
N ALA A 409 23.79 -8.80 -29.55
CA ALA A 409 23.58 -10.23 -29.40
C ALA A 409 22.91 -10.55 -28.06
N VAL A 410 23.38 -9.93 -26.96
CA VAL A 410 22.77 -10.11 -25.64
C VAL A 410 21.34 -9.60 -25.60
N LYS A 411 21.03 -8.44 -26.20
CA LYS A 411 19.65 -7.93 -26.27
C LYS A 411 18.70 -8.87 -26.99
N VAL A 412 19.12 -9.40 -28.14
CA VAL A 412 18.31 -10.33 -28.94
C VAL A 412 18.09 -11.64 -28.19
N VAL A 413 19.14 -12.19 -27.57
CA VAL A 413 19.05 -13.41 -26.74
C VAL A 413 18.12 -13.18 -25.55
N ALA A 414 18.27 -12.08 -24.82
CA ALA A 414 17.44 -11.75 -23.66
C ALA A 414 15.96 -11.62 -24.05
N ALA A 415 15.64 -10.92 -25.15
CA ALA A 415 14.27 -10.79 -25.65
C ALA A 415 13.65 -12.15 -26.01
N ASN A 416 14.42 -13.05 -26.63
CA ASN A 416 13.98 -14.40 -26.97
C ASN A 416 13.79 -15.29 -25.71
N MET A 417 14.58 -15.07 -24.66
CA MET A 417 14.45 -15.79 -23.38
C MET A 417 13.21 -15.36 -22.57
N VAL A 418 12.79 -14.09 -22.66
CA VAL A 418 11.54 -13.61 -22.05
C VAL A 418 10.33 -14.28 -22.70
N ARG A 419 10.34 -14.47 -24.03
CA ARG A 419 9.25 -15.14 -24.75
C ARG A 419 9.07 -16.62 -24.37
N THR A 420 10.10 -17.25 -23.83
CA THR A 420 10.11 -18.68 -23.44
C THR A 420 9.95 -18.91 -21.94
N ASP A 421 9.40 -17.92 -21.21
CA ASP A 421 9.10 -17.96 -19.77
C ASP A 421 10.35 -18.14 -18.87
N LYS A 422 11.54 -17.84 -19.40
CA LYS A 422 12.82 -17.81 -18.66
C LYS A 422 13.31 -16.38 -18.47
N SER A 423 12.41 -15.51 -18.02
CA SER A 423 12.61 -14.05 -17.89
C SER A 423 13.86 -13.70 -17.07
N LEU A 424 14.13 -14.42 -15.97
CA LEU A 424 15.29 -14.17 -15.09
C LEU A 424 16.65 -14.39 -15.76
N SER A 425 16.76 -15.37 -16.66
CA SER A 425 18.03 -15.61 -17.36
C SER A 425 18.35 -14.50 -18.35
N GLY A 426 17.33 -13.98 -19.03
CA GLY A 426 17.47 -12.84 -19.94
C GLY A 426 17.84 -11.55 -19.21
N THR A 427 17.22 -11.29 -18.05
CA THR A 427 17.49 -10.07 -17.27
C THR A 427 18.91 -10.07 -16.69
N HIS A 428 19.43 -11.22 -16.23
CA HIS A 428 20.83 -11.33 -15.78
C HIS A 428 21.82 -11.02 -16.90
N LEU A 429 21.58 -11.49 -18.13
CA LEU A 429 22.42 -11.16 -19.28
C LEU A 429 22.41 -9.67 -19.60
N LEU A 430 21.25 -9.01 -19.54
CA LEU A 430 21.14 -7.56 -19.72
C LEU A 430 21.89 -6.78 -18.63
N CYS A 431 21.84 -7.26 -17.38
CA CYS A 431 22.60 -6.66 -16.28
C CYS A 431 24.11 -6.78 -16.49
N ALA A 432 24.59 -7.91 -17.02
CA ALA A 432 26.01 -8.11 -17.32
C ALA A 432 26.55 -7.12 -18.37
N VAL A 433 25.70 -6.68 -19.30
CA VAL A 433 26.03 -5.67 -20.33
C VAL A 433 25.81 -4.23 -19.83
N GLY A 434 25.24 -4.05 -18.63
CA GLY A 434 24.93 -2.74 -18.05
C GLY A 434 23.66 -2.09 -18.64
N LYS A 435 22.77 -2.86 -19.28
CA LYS A 435 21.47 -2.38 -19.80
C LYS A 435 20.37 -2.55 -18.74
N TYR A 436 20.55 -1.89 -17.59
CA TYR A 436 19.65 -2.01 -16.44
C TYR A 436 18.21 -1.54 -16.73
N GLN A 437 18.03 -0.51 -17.57
CA GLN A 437 16.71 -0.01 -17.92
C GLN A 437 15.87 -1.05 -18.67
N GLU A 438 16.47 -1.76 -19.64
CA GLU A 438 15.82 -2.82 -20.40
C GLU A 438 15.53 -4.03 -19.50
N ALA A 439 16.46 -4.38 -18.60
CA ALA A 439 16.27 -5.44 -17.62
C ALA A 439 15.08 -5.14 -16.68
N CYS A 440 14.96 -3.91 -16.17
CA CYS A 440 13.82 -3.48 -15.37
C CYS A 440 12.51 -3.58 -16.16
N SER A 441 12.47 -3.15 -17.42
CA SER A 441 11.26 -3.25 -18.25
C SER A 441 10.83 -4.71 -18.41
N GLN A 442 11.76 -5.62 -18.69
CA GLN A 442 11.45 -7.04 -18.85
C GLN A 442 10.94 -7.67 -17.56
N LEU A 443 11.50 -7.31 -16.40
CA LEU A 443 10.98 -7.77 -15.11
C LEU A 443 9.56 -7.25 -14.86
N GLN A 444 9.27 -6.00 -15.23
CA GLN A 444 7.93 -5.42 -15.12
C GLN A 444 6.93 -6.10 -16.07
N ASP A 445 7.34 -6.41 -17.29
CA ASP A 445 6.52 -7.15 -18.27
C ASP A 445 6.21 -8.57 -17.79
N ALA A 446 7.14 -9.20 -17.05
CA ALA A 446 6.95 -10.50 -16.41
C ALA A 446 6.14 -10.44 -15.09
N GLY A 447 5.78 -9.24 -14.61
CA GLY A 447 5.06 -9.06 -13.34
C GLY A 447 5.93 -9.09 -12.07
N CYS A 448 7.27 -9.17 -12.21
CA CYS A 448 8.24 -9.15 -11.11
C CYS A 448 8.56 -7.70 -10.67
N TRP A 449 7.55 -6.98 -10.16
CA TRP A 449 7.67 -5.54 -9.86
C TRP A 449 8.66 -5.19 -8.75
N ILE A 450 8.73 -6.03 -7.70
CA ILE A 450 9.63 -5.82 -6.56
C ILE A 450 11.08 -5.99 -7.03
N ASP A 451 11.36 -7.06 -7.76
CA ASP A 451 12.70 -7.32 -8.30
C ASP A 451 13.15 -6.19 -9.24
N ALA A 452 12.25 -5.70 -10.10
CA ALA A 452 12.52 -4.54 -10.95
C ALA A 452 12.86 -3.27 -10.14
N ALA A 453 12.13 -3.02 -9.03
CA ALA A 453 12.39 -1.87 -8.17
C ALA A 453 13.72 -1.99 -7.42
N THR A 454 14.10 -3.19 -6.97
CA THR A 454 15.39 -3.44 -6.32
C THR A 454 16.57 -3.26 -7.29
N LEU A 455 16.43 -3.76 -8.51
CA LEU A 455 17.43 -3.56 -9.57
C LEU A 455 17.54 -2.08 -9.95
N ALA A 456 16.42 -1.37 -10.04
CA ALA A 456 16.42 0.06 -10.30
C ALA A 456 17.07 0.84 -9.15
N ALA A 457 16.81 0.48 -7.89
CA ALA A 457 17.36 1.19 -6.73
C ALA A 457 18.89 1.07 -6.62
N THR A 458 19.46 -0.04 -7.14
CA THR A 458 20.90 -0.32 -7.08
C THR A 458 21.68 0.27 -8.25
N HIS A 459 21.09 0.30 -9.45
CA HIS A 459 21.83 0.65 -10.68
C HIS A 459 21.28 1.85 -11.47
N LEU A 460 20.03 2.28 -11.23
CA LEU A 460 19.43 3.40 -11.94
C LEU A 460 19.35 4.65 -11.04
N HIS A 461 19.57 5.81 -11.66
CA HIS A 461 19.51 7.11 -10.97
C HIS A 461 18.60 8.09 -11.71
N GLY A 462 18.07 9.07 -10.98
CA GLY A 462 17.26 10.16 -11.54
C GLY A 462 16.01 9.69 -12.30
N SER A 463 15.90 10.12 -13.56
CA SER A 463 14.68 9.94 -14.38
C SER A 463 14.38 8.50 -14.73
N ASP A 464 15.40 7.66 -14.91
CA ASP A 464 15.16 6.26 -15.32
C ASP A 464 14.69 5.42 -14.13
N TYR A 465 15.19 5.70 -12.93
CA TYR A 465 14.63 5.15 -11.68
C TYR A 465 13.18 5.60 -11.47
N ALA A 466 12.89 6.90 -11.65
CA ALA A 466 11.54 7.45 -11.50
C ALA A 466 10.53 6.79 -12.45
N ARG A 467 10.92 6.55 -13.72
CA ARG A 467 10.05 5.87 -14.70
C ARG A 467 9.69 4.44 -14.28
N VAL A 468 10.63 3.69 -13.73
CA VAL A 468 10.38 2.32 -13.23
C VAL A 468 9.34 2.37 -12.10
N LEU A 469 9.51 3.27 -11.14
CA LEU A 469 8.55 3.45 -10.04
C LEU A 469 7.18 3.95 -10.51
N GLN A 470 7.11 4.91 -11.43
CA GLN A 470 5.85 5.42 -11.98
C GLN A 470 5.06 4.30 -12.67
N ARG A 471 5.74 3.43 -13.43
CA ARG A 471 5.10 2.28 -14.07
C ARG A 471 4.56 1.29 -13.05
N TRP A 472 5.31 1.05 -11.96
CA TRP A 472 4.85 0.22 -10.85
C TRP A 472 3.65 0.83 -10.13
N ALA A 473 3.67 2.14 -9.86
CA ALA A 473 2.56 2.86 -9.25
C ALA A 473 1.27 2.74 -10.08
N GLY A 474 1.38 2.89 -11.41
CA GLY A 474 0.24 2.71 -12.31
C GLY A 474 -0.31 1.28 -12.34
N PHE A 475 0.56 0.27 -12.17
CA PHE A 475 0.12 -1.12 -12.00
C PHE A 475 -0.60 -1.33 -10.66
N VAL A 476 -0.06 -0.84 -9.55
CA VAL A 476 -0.69 -0.96 -8.22
C VAL A 476 -2.07 -0.28 -8.20
N LEU A 477 -2.20 0.87 -8.85
CA LEU A 477 -3.48 1.59 -8.94
C LEU A 477 -4.54 0.82 -9.72
N ARG A 478 -4.19 0.26 -10.89
CA ARG A 478 -5.16 -0.43 -11.76
C ARG A 478 -5.39 -1.90 -11.40
N GLY A 479 -4.32 -2.60 -11.01
CA GLY A 479 -4.32 -4.02 -10.72
C GLY A 479 -4.73 -4.32 -9.29
N GLU A 480 -4.02 -3.76 -8.30
CA GLU A 480 -4.27 -4.04 -6.88
C GLU A 480 -5.36 -3.16 -6.27
N GLN A 481 -5.79 -2.09 -6.96
CA GLN A 481 -6.79 -1.12 -6.49
C GLN A 481 -6.41 -0.46 -5.15
N ASN A 482 -5.10 -0.39 -4.83
CA ASN A 482 -4.59 0.22 -3.62
C ASN A 482 -4.05 1.62 -3.91
N MET A 483 -4.93 2.61 -3.76
CA MET A 483 -4.61 4.03 -4.01
C MET A 483 -3.43 4.52 -3.17
N TRP A 484 -3.41 4.21 -1.86
CA TRP A 484 -2.39 4.71 -0.93
C TRP A 484 -0.99 4.19 -1.26
N ARG A 485 -0.89 2.92 -1.64
CA ARG A 485 0.36 2.32 -2.08
C ARG A 485 0.82 2.87 -3.44
N ALA A 486 -0.10 3.20 -4.34
CA ALA A 486 0.25 3.87 -5.58
C ALA A 486 0.77 5.30 -5.32
N LEU A 487 0.14 6.05 -4.42
CA LEU A 487 0.54 7.41 -4.06
C LEU A 487 1.97 7.46 -3.51
N ILE A 488 2.35 6.56 -2.59
CA ILE A 488 3.71 6.57 -2.04
C ILE A 488 4.76 6.28 -3.12
N LEU A 489 4.45 5.42 -4.09
CA LEU A 489 5.35 5.13 -5.23
C LEU A 489 5.49 6.33 -6.17
N TYR A 490 4.39 7.06 -6.45
CA TYR A 490 4.46 8.30 -7.20
C TYR A 490 5.30 9.36 -6.49
N VAL A 491 5.13 9.52 -5.17
CA VAL A 491 5.94 10.45 -4.38
C VAL A 491 7.42 10.05 -4.39
N ALA A 492 7.74 8.78 -4.17
CA ALA A 492 9.11 8.28 -4.20
C ALA A 492 9.78 8.45 -5.58
N ALA A 493 8.99 8.47 -6.66
CA ALA A 493 9.44 8.77 -8.01
C ALA A 493 9.63 10.28 -8.28
N GLY A 494 9.21 11.17 -7.37
CA GLY A 494 9.16 12.62 -7.58
C GLY A 494 7.98 13.08 -8.44
N ALA A 495 7.01 12.19 -8.68
CA ALA A 495 5.84 12.36 -9.55
C ALA A 495 4.63 12.90 -8.77
N LEU A 496 4.80 14.07 -8.12
CA LEU A 496 3.73 14.74 -7.37
C LEU A 496 2.48 15.08 -8.21
N PRO A 497 2.56 15.54 -9.48
CA PRO A 497 1.37 15.85 -10.23
C PRO A 497 0.54 14.61 -10.55
N GLU A 498 1.17 13.47 -10.82
CA GLU A 498 0.49 12.18 -11.00
C GLU A 498 -0.20 11.74 -9.71
N ALA A 499 0.45 11.91 -8.55
CA ALA A 499 -0.18 11.64 -7.26
C ALA A 499 -1.45 12.49 -7.05
N LEU A 500 -1.39 13.80 -7.34
CA LEU A 500 -2.56 14.70 -7.24
C LEU A 500 -3.66 14.35 -8.25
N GLU A 501 -3.28 13.95 -9.46
CA GLU A 501 -4.24 13.50 -10.48
C GLU A 501 -4.97 12.23 -10.03
N THR A 502 -4.27 11.28 -9.41
CA THR A 502 -4.95 10.09 -8.85
C THR A 502 -5.94 10.45 -7.75
N LEU A 503 -5.61 11.38 -6.84
CA LEU A 503 -6.54 11.86 -5.82
C LEU A 503 -7.77 12.57 -6.43
N ARG A 504 -7.55 13.38 -7.48
CA ARG A 504 -8.62 14.04 -8.24
C ARG A 504 -9.54 13.02 -8.92
N SER A 505 -8.98 12.01 -9.57
CA SER A 505 -9.75 10.95 -10.25
C SER A 505 -10.63 10.15 -9.28
N ASN A 506 -10.16 9.96 -8.04
CA ASN A 506 -10.90 9.30 -6.96
C ASN A 506 -11.87 10.22 -6.19
N GLN A 507 -12.03 11.49 -6.61
CA GLN A 507 -12.94 12.47 -5.99
C GLN A 507 -12.66 12.72 -4.49
N ARG A 508 -11.38 12.77 -4.08
CA ARG A 508 -10.96 13.04 -2.68
C ARG A 508 -10.22 14.37 -2.54
N PRO A 509 -10.91 15.52 -2.68
CA PRO A 509 -10.28 16.85 -2.63
C PRO A 509 -9.76 17.22 -1.23
N ASP A 510 -10.39 16.69 -0.19
CA ASP A 510 -9.99 16.78 1.21
C ASP A 510 -8.59 16.17 1.44
N THR A 511 -8.40 14.96 0.96
CA THR A 511 -7.12 14.23 1.06
C THR A 511 -6.03 14.94 0.24
N ALA A 512 -6.37 15.49 -0.93
CA ALA A 512 -5.44 16.27 -1.73
C ALA A 512 -4.97 17.55 -1.02
N ALA A 513 -5.87 18.25 -0.32
CA ALA A 513 -5.51 19.42 0.47
C ALA A 513 -4.57 19.05 1.63
N LEU A 514 -4.87 17.98 2.36
CA LEU A 514 -4.00 17.46 3.42
C LEU A 514 -2.64 17.03 2.89
N PHE A 515 -2.60 16.40 1.72
CA PHE A 515 -1.35 15.98 1.08
C PHE A 515 -0.46 17.17 0.74
N LEU A 516 -1.03 18.24 0.18
CA LEU A 516 -0.30 19.47 -0.12
C LEU A 516 0.25 20.15 1.15
N LEU A 517 -0.54 20.17 2.23
CA LEU A 517 -0.07 20.68 3.53
C LEU A 517 1.13 19.90 4.06
N ALA A 518 1.02 18.56 4.05
CA ALA A 518 2.07 17.68 4.53
C ALA A 518 3.36 17.86 3.72
N CYS A 519 3.24 17.90 2.38
CA CYS A 519 4.37 18.21 1.51
C CYS A 519 5.00 19.56 1.87
N HIS A 520 4.20 20.62 2.03
CA HIS A 520 4.71 21.96 2.35
C HIS A 520 5.47 22.00 3.69
N GLU A 521 4.93 21.36 4.73
CA GLU A 521 5.63 21.27 6.03
C GLU A 521 6.96 20.53 5.89
N ILE A 522 6.99 19.39 5.21
CA ILE A 522 8.21 18.59 5.00
C ILE A 522 9.25 19.40 4.20
N TYR A 523 8.84 20.08 3.13
CA TYR A 523 9.73 20.96 2.37
C TYR A 523 10.31 22.08 3.23
N SER A 524 9.50 22.67 4.12
CA SER A 524 9.98 23.71 5.03
C SER A 524 11.02 23.18 6.03
N GLN A 525 10.79 21.99 6.59
CA GLN A 525 11.71 21.32 7.53
C GLN A 525 13.05 21.00 6.86
N ILE A 526 13.02 20.41 5.66
CA ILE A 526 14.23 20.10 4.89
C ILE A 526 15.01 21.38 4.56
N THR A 527 14.31 22.46 4.19
CA THR A 527 14.95 23.76 3.89
C THR A 527 15.61 24.37 5.12
N THR A 528 14.98 24.26 6.29
CA THR A 528 15.56 24.75 7.55
C THR A 528 16.77 23.94 8.01
N GLU A 529 16.77 22.62 7.81
CA GLU A 529 17.91 21.74 8.12
C GLU A 529 19.10 21.96 7.18
N SER A 530 18.83 22.37 5.92
CA SER A 530 19.87 22.64 4.91
C SER A 530 20.64 23.96 5.10
N LYS A 531 20.26 24.83 6.05
CA LYS A 531 21.01 26.05 6.39
C LYS A 531 21.97 25.77 7.55
N PRO A 532 23.29 25.61 7.32
CA PRO A 532 24.25 25.54 8.42
C PRO A 532 24.35 26.90 9.15
N ALA A 533 24.63 26.84 10.45
CA ALA A 533 24.63 27.95 11.40
C ALA A 533 25.84 28.90 11.30
N ASP A 534 26.37 29.15 10.10
CA ASP A 534 27.42 30.14 9.86
C ASP A 534 27.09 30.95 8.60
N GLU A 535 26.36 32.05 8.76
CA GLU A 535 26.52 33.23 7.92
C GLU A 535 25.90 34.44 8.63
N VAL A 536 26.78 35.34 9.08
CA VAL A 536 26.47 36.70 9.57
C VAL A 536 25.70 37.47 8.48
N PRO A 537 24.69 38.30 8.82
CA PRO A 537 23.79 38.87 7.83
C PRO A 537 24.50 39.97 7.02
N GLY A 538 24.84 39.65 5.77
CA GLY A 538 25.36 40.60 4.79
C GLY A 538 24.52 40.58 3.51
N SER A 539 23.68 41.61 3.35
CA SER A 539 23.06 42.09 2.10
C SER A 539 22.34 41.09 1.19
N ALA A 540 21.02 41.29 1.11
CA ALA A 540 20.09 40.65 0.19
C ALA A 540 20.54 40.62 -1.28
N THR A 541 20.30 39.49 -1.93
CA THR A 541 19.65 39.49 -3.25
C THR A 541 18.83 38.22 -3.42
N GLU A 542 17.52 38.42 -3.53
CA GLU A 542 16.47 37.42 -3.65
C GLU A 542 16.61 36.61 -4.95
N ARG A 543 16.44 35.29 -4.86
CA ARG A 543 15.86 34.46 -5.91
C ARG A 543 15.23 33.19 -5.32
N SER A 544 14.17 33.38 -4.53
CA SER A 544 13.22 32.33 -4.21
C SER A 544 12.19 32.26 -5.34
N GLN A 545 12.22 31.22 -6.17
CA GLN A 545 11.08 30.88 -7.03
C GLN A 545 9.94 30.36 -6.14
N LYS A 546 9.16 31.29 -5.58
CA LYS A 546 7.86 30.99 -4.99
C LYS A 546 6.95 30.50 -6.12
N LEU A 547 6.45 29.27 -6.00
CA LEU A 547 5.28 28.82 -6.72
C LEU A 547 4.09 29.67 -6.25
N LEU A 548 3.82 30.75 -6.97
CA LEU A 548 2.64 31.59 -6.81
C LEU A 548 1.45 30.85 -7.43
N PHE A 549 0.54 30.37 -6.58
CA PHE A 549 -0.81 30.02 -7.04
C PHE A 549 -1.60 31.30 -7.35
N PRO A 550 -2.45 31.29 -8.39
CA PRO A 550 -3.19 32.48 -8.80
C PRO A 550 -4.12 32.94 -7.68
N SER A 551 -3.90 34.18 -7.25
CA SER A 551 -4.77 34.89 -6.33
C SER A 551 -6.16 35.06 -6.94
N LYS A 552 -7.17 34.72 -6.14
CA LYS A 552 -8.59 35.09 -6.22
C LYS A 552 -8.89 36.17 -7.26
N ASN A 553 -9.77 35.85 -8.20
CA ASN A 553 -10.61 36.83 -8.88
C ASN A 553 -12.08 36.38 -8.78
N VAL A 554 -12.86 37.24 -8.13
CA VAL A 554 -14.33 37.32 -7.99
C VAL A 554 -15.02 36.29 -7.10
#